data_AF-A0A318KLC2-F1
#
_entry.id   AF-A0A318KLC2-F1
#
_cell.length_a   1.000
_cell.length_b   1.000
_cell.length_c   1.000
_cell.angle_alpha   90.00
_cell.angle_beta   90.00
_cell.angle_gamma   90.00
#
_symmetry.space_group_name_H-M   'P 1'
#
loop_
_entity.id
_entity.type
_entity.pdbx_description
1 polymer ?
#
loop_
_entity_poly.entity_id
_entity_poly.type
_entity_poly.pdbx_seq_one_letter_code
_entity_poly.pdbx_strand_id
1 'polypeptide(L)'
;MPTSRSRRRLERESDGTLSEADTGATVHLEELAEGLRIGSRFRVSARGTGVDCTVQVFADALGVALSGDGPRGYVLGPVPGALDLPWGVR
;
A
#
# COMPACT_ATOMS: atom_id res chain seq x y z
N MET A 1 -28.52 5.24 -7.11
CA MET A 1 -28.24 5.08 -5.66
C MET A 1 -26.84 4.51 -5.52
N PRO A 2 -25.85 5.20 -4.94
CA PRO A 2 -24.61 4.53 -4.57
C PRO A 2 -24.92 3.62 -3.38
N THR A 3 -24.88 2.32 -3.62
CA THR A 3 -25.07 1.27 -2.62
C THR A 3 -23.94 1.34 -1.59
N SER A 4 -24.28 0.96 -0.36
CA SER A 4 -23.46 0.92 0.85
C SER A 4 -21.94 1.08 0.65
N ARG A 5 -21.37 2.14 1.25
CA ARG A 5 -19.92 2.29 1.50
C ARG A 5 -19.46 1.18 2.47
N SER A 6 -19.47 -0.06 2.04
CA SER A 6 -18.86 -1.15 2.80
C SER A 6 -17.36 -0.90 2.80
N ARG A 7 -16.85 -0.60 3.99
CA ARG A 7 -15.42 -0.43 4.25
C ARG A 7 -14.75 -1.76 3.95
N ARG A 8 -14.02 -1.86 2.83
CA ARG A 8 -13.37 -3.12 2.41
C ARG A 8 -12.39 -3.58 3.48
N ARG A 9 -12.44 -4.85 3.84
CA ARG A 9 -11.60 -5.42 4.91
C ARG A 9 -10.65 -6.40 4.26
N LEU A 10 -9.38 -6.03 4.23
CA LEU A 10 -8.35 -6.77 3.54
C LEU A 10 -7.41 -7.45 4.53
N GLU A 11 -6.85 -8.56 4.10
CA GLU A 11 -5.77 -9.25 4.77
C GLU A 11 -4.51 -9.15 3.92
N ARG A 12 -3.37 -8.93 4.58
CA ARG A 12 -2.06 -8.93 3.94
C ARG A 12 -1.32 -10.20 4.30
N GLU A 13 -0.95 -10.95 3.30
CA GLU A 13 -0.09 -12.13 3.39
C GLU A 13 1.38 -11.73 3.61
N SER A 14 2.19 -12.68 4.04
CA SER A 14 3.64 -12.48 4.29
C SER A 14 4.43 -12.13 3.02
N ASP A 15 3.95 -12.58 1.86
CA ASP A 15 4.51 -12.30 0.53
C ASP A 15 4.11 -10.92 0.00
N GLY A 16 3.26 -10.18 0.72
CA GLY A 16 2.74 -8.88 0.34
C GLY A 16 1.44 -8.93 -0.45
N THR A 17 0.92 -10.11 -0.77
CA THR A 17 -0.37 -10.28 -1.44
C THR A 17 -1.51 -9.77 -0.54
N LEU A 18 -2.50 -9.12 -1.15
CA LEU A 18 -3.70 -8.67 -0.46
C LEU A 18 -4.88 -9.54 -0.85
N SER A 19 -5.74 -9.85 0.10
CA SER A 19 -6.98 -10.60 -0.12
C SER A 19 -8.14 -9.98 0.64
N GLU A 20 -9.36 -10.10 0.13
CA GLU A 20 -10.57 -9.74 0.86
C GLU A 20 -10.77 -10.71 2.03
N ALA A 21 -10.96 -10.18 3.23
CA ALA A 21 -11.16 -10.99 4.43
C ALA A 21 -12.43 -11.85 4.36
N ASP A 22 -13.48 -11.34 3.69
CA ASP A 22 -14.78 -12.00 3.61
C ASP A 22 -14.84 -13.09 2.53
N THR A 23 -14.16 -12.88 1.41
CA THR A 23 -14.27 -13.75 0.23
C THR A 23 -12.98 -14.51 -0.10
N GLY A 24 -11.86 -14.11 0.48
CA GLY A 24 -10.52 -14.60 0.13
C GLY A 24 -10.05 -14.17 -1.26
N ALA A 25 -10.79 -13.29 -1.95
CA ALA A 25 -10.45 -12.84 -3.29
C ALA A 25 -9.17 -12.00 -3.27
N THR A 26 -8.21 -12.31 -4.14
CA THR A 26 -6.98 -11.51 -4.28
C THR A 26 -7.30 -10.11 -4.77
N VAL A 27 -6.69 -9.11 -4.14
CA VAL A 27 -6.83 -7.68 -4.47
C VAL A 27 -5.48 -7.13 -4.88
N HIS A 28 -5.45 -6.43 -6.00
CA HIS A 28 -4.24 -5.80 -6.53
C HIS A 28 -4.10 -4.35 -6.05
N LEU A 29 -2.86 -3.86 -5.93
CA LEU A 29 -2.60 -2.49 -5.48
C LEU A 29 -3.15 -1.44 -6.45
N GLU A 30 -3.20 -1.77 -7.74
CA GLU A 30 -3.79 -0.95 -8.80
C GLU A 30 -5.30 -0.75 -8.57
N GLU A 31 -5.99 -1.78 -8.10
CA GLU A 31 -7.42 -1.72 -7.78
C GLU A 31 -7.65 -0.82 -6.56
N LEU A 32 -6.78 -0.91 -5.55
CA LEU A 32 -6.81 -0.01 -4.41
C LEU A 32 -6.50 1.43 -4.81
N ALA A 33 -5.51 1.64 -5.68
CA ALA A 33 -5.14 2.94 -6.20
C ALA A 33 -6.33 3.62 -6.90
N GLU A 34 -7.06 2.88 -7.75
CA GLU A 34 -8.27 3.40 -8.40
C GLU A 34 -9.38 3.66 -7.37
N GLY A 35 -9.57 2.73 -6.42
CA GLY A 35 -10.48 2.91 -5.30
C GLY A 35 -10.21 4.21 -4.51
N LEU A 36 -8.94 4.54 -4.27
CA LEU A 36 -8.55 5.76 -3.58
C LEU A 36 -8.93 7.03 -4.34
N ARG A 37 -8.79 7.03 -5.68
CA ARG A 37 -9.18 8.18 -6.53
C ARG A 37 -10.66 8.52 -6.42
N ILE A 38 -11.50 7.50 -6.26
CA ILE A 38 -12.96 7.66 -6.10
C ILE A 38 -13.40 7.77 -4.62
N GLY A 39 -12.46 7.87 -3.67
CA GLY A 39 -12.74 8.04 -2.25
C GLY A 39 -13.19 6.78 -1.51
N SER A 40 -12.81 5.60 -2.02
CA SER A 40 -13.06 4.31 -1.36
C SER A 40 -12.23 4.19 -0.10
N ARG A 41 -12.78 3.49 0.90
CA ARG A 41 -12.13 3.25 2.18
C ARG A 41 -11.90 1.77 2.37
N PHE A 42 -10.72 1.42 2.85
CA PHE A 42 -10.36 0.06 3.22
C PHE A 42 -9.65 0.04 4.58
N ARG A 43 -9.53 -1.16 5.14
CA ARG A 43 -8.70 -1.47 6.31
C ARG A 43 -7.91 -2.72 5.99
N VAL A 44 -6.63 -2.76 6.37
CA VAL A 44 -5.78 -3.94 6.16
C VAL A 44 -5.22 -4.43 7.47
N SER A 45 -5.28 -5.74 7.68
CA SER A 45 -4.58 -6.43 8.77
C SER A 45 -3.66 -7.52 8.22
N ALA A 46 -2.50 -7.73 8.82
CA ALA A 46 -1.63 -8.85 8.50
C ALA A 46 -2.32 -10.17 8.86
N ARG A 47 -2.34 -11.13 7.93
CA ARG A 47 -2.93 -12.44 8.15
C ARG A 47 -2.15 -13.19 9.23
N GLY A 48 -2.86 -13.91 10.08
CA GLY A 48 -2.28 -14.69 11.18
C GLY A 48 -1.87 -13.88 12.43
N THR A 49 -1.56 -12.59 12.30
CA THR A 49 -1.19 -11.74 13.45
C THR A 49 -2.24 -10.68 13.79
N GLY A 50 -3.07 -10.28 12.80
CA GLY A 50 -4.08 -9.24 12.96
C GLY A 50 -3.53 -7.82 13.10
N VAL A 51 -2.21 -7.62 12.96
CA VAL A 51 -1.55 -6.32 13.05
C VAL A 51 -2.11 -5.38 11.99
N ASP A 52 -2.43 -4.14 12.35
CA ASP A 52 -2.94 -3.16 11.38
C ASP A 52 -1.81 -2.73 10.42
N CYS A 53 -2.04 -2.94 9.13
CA CYS A 53 -1.10 -2.59 8.05
C CYS A 53 -1.70 -1.55 7.10
N THR A 54 -2.79 -0.89 7.50
CA THR A 54 -3.58 -0.02 6.61
C THR A 54 -2.75 1.12 6.03
N VAL A 55 -1.93 1.78 6.86
CA VAL A 55 -1.10 2.92 6.45
C VAL A 55 -0.04 2.50 5.44
N GLN A 56 0.57 1.33 5.63
CA GLN A 56 1.60 0.83 4.73
C GLN A 56 1.01 0.51 3.36
N VAL A 57 -0.10 -0.23 3.32
CA VAL A 57 -0.78 -0.55 2.05
C VAL A 57 -1.34 0.71 1.37
N PHE A 58 -1.80 1.70 2.14
CA PHE A 58 -2.21 2.98 1.58
C PHE A 58 -1.04 3.69 0.90
N ALA A 59 0.15 3.71 1.52
CA ALA A 59 1.33 4.30 0.92
C ALA A 59 1.75 3.55 -0.36
N ASP A 60 1.70 2.21 -0.36
CA ASP A 60 2.03 1.39 -1.53
C ASP A 60 1.06 1.66 -2.69
N ALA A 61 -0.26 1.66 -2.41
CA ALA A 61 -1.30 1.96 -3.39
C ALA A 61 -1.21 3.41 -3.91
N LEU A 62 -0.89 4.38 -3.05
CA LEU A 62 -0.64 5.76 -3.45
C LEU A 62 0.59 5.86 -4.34
N GLY A 63 1.66 5.12 -4.03
CA GLY A 63 2.85 5.00 -4.87
C GLY A 63 2.50 4.50 -6.27
N VAL A 64 1.65 3.48 -6.39
CA VAL A 64 1.13 3.00 -7.68
C VAL A 64 0.31 4.08 -8.38
N ALA A 65 -0.61 4.73 -7.66
CA ALA A 65 -1.48 5.77 -8.20
C ALA A 65 -0.72 6.96 -8.80
N LEU A 66 0.40 7.34 -8.15
CA LEU A 66 1.25 8.46 -8.53
C LEU A 66 2.32 8.10 -9.57
N SER A 67 2.81 6.85 -9.55
CA SER A 67 3.87 6.42 -10.48
C SER A 67 3.34 6.12 -11.87
N GLY A 68 2.03 5.86 -12.02
CA GLY A 68 1.37 5.83 -13.32
C GLY A 68 1.98 4.89 -14.36
N ASP A 69 2.71 3.84 -13.96
CA ASP A 69 3.18 2.75 -14.83
C ASP A 69 3.86 1.65 -13.97
N GLY A 70 3.18 0.53 -13.74
CA GLY A 70 3.76 -0.80 -13.48
C GLY A 70 4.71 -1.03 -12.28
N PRO A 71 4.98 -2.30 -11.93
CA PRO A 71 5.57 -2.67 -10.65
C PRO A 71 7.07 -2.35 -10.65
N ARG A 72 7.47 -1.38 -9.84
CA ARG A 72 8.85 -1.23 -9.42
C ARG A 72 8.88 -1.26 -7.91
N GLY A 73 9.35 -2.40 -7.42
CA GLY A 73 9.43 -2.72 -6.01
C GLY A 73 9.89 -1.53 -5.19
N TYR A 74 9.11 -1.21 -4.17
CA TYR A 74 9.57 -0.47 -3.01
C TYR A 74 10.56 -1.38 -2.29
N VAL A 75 11.79 -1.44 -2.82
CA VAL A 75 12.94 -1.63 -1.96
C VAL A 75 12.89 -0.44 -1.02
N LEU A 76 12.70 -0.70 0.28
CA LEU A 76 13.09 0.21 1.34
C LEU A 76 14.59 0.44 1.21
N GLY A 77 14.98 1.25 0.22
CA GLY A 77 16.31 1.76 0.03
C GLY A 77 16.58 2.78 1.14
N PRO A 78 17.84 2.88 1.60
CA PRO A 78 18.18 3.75 2.71
C PRO A 78 17.78 5.19 2.39
N VAL A 79 17.18 5.85 3.38
CA VAL A 79 16.81 7.26 3.35
C VAL A 79 17.97 8.09 2.77
N PRO A 80 17.82 8.77 1.62
CA PRO A 80 18.85 9.69 1.14
C PRO A 80 18.80 10.94 2.01
N GLY A 81 19.60 10.93 3.07
CA GLY A 81 19.67 12.03 4.04
C GLY A 81 20.58 11.79 5.24
N ALA A 82 21.15 10.59 5.41
CA ALA A 82 22.11 10.31 6.47
C ALA A 82 23.41 9.76 5.86
N LEU A 83 24.49 10.52 6.03
CA LEU A 83 25.89 10.29 5.62
C LEU A 83 26.23 10.60 4.15
N ASP A 84 26.76 11.80 3.89
CA ASP A 84 28.21 12.04 3.74
C ASP A 84 28.41 13.49 3.28
N LEU A 85 29.01 14.35 4.10
CA LEU A 85 29.49 15.67 3.66
C LEU A 85 31.00 15.57 3.40
N PRO A 86 31.46 15.30 2.18
CA PRO A 86 32.83 15.53 1.78
C PRO A 86 32.89 16.80 0.93
N TRP A 87 32.99 17.97 1.57
CA TRP A 87 33.53 19.13 0.87
C TRP A 87 34.56 19.84 1.74
N GLY A 88 35.82 19.43 1.54
CA GLY A 88 36.93 20.35 1.69
C GLY A 88 36.83 21.42 0.62
N VAL A 89 36.67 22.67 1.04
CA VAL A 89 37.07 23.86 0.29
C VAL A 89 38.00 24.65 1.22
N ARG A 90 39.20 24.90 0.68
CA ARG A 90 40.41 25.57 1.20
C ARG A 90 40.28 26.50 2.40
#